data_AF-A0A3B6MUB3-F1
#
_entry.id   AF-A0A3B6MUB3-F1
#
_cell.length_a   1.000
_cell.length_b   1.000
_cell.length_c   1.000
_cell.angle_alpha   90.00
_cell.angle_beta   90.00
_cell.angle_gamma   90.00
#
_symmetry.space_group_name_H-M   'P 1'
#
loop_
_entity.id
_entity.type
_entity.pdbx_description
1 polymer ?
#
loop_
_entity_poly.entity_id
_entity_poly.type
_entity_poly.pdbx_seq_one_letter_code
_entity_poly.pdbx_strand_id
1 'polypeptide(L)'
;MVKNMGMMAEEKSYFTSMVDQGVVDPDYEEKLPLLRSEVTRSLQEMESPTYDDAFVKLDWSESLEDSTLDVINILAADGDECRRGAALFAGEQPLADALRGQAAWYDARRAEAEEIASGARRLRHTCLGTVATAETEDIVCLGAVDYIEHLFKEMPHVASSPPEQMAAARAQAHAQGPAATRFVEEFAEIAGRLRRGAADFGGEDQGFARALTERAATVDALCADMRAFVDKMESSAYWRMLKHLN
;
A
#
# COMPACT_ATOMS: atom_id res chain seq x y z
N MET A 1 43.62 18.08 18.95
CA MET A 1 43.90 16.68 19.36
C MET A 1 42.85 16.14 20.32
N VAL A 2 42.54 16.82 21.45
CA VAL A 2 41.54 16.36 22.43
C VAL A 2 40.12 16.17 21.85
N LYS A 3 39.68 17.06 20.96
CA LYS A 3 38.34 16.98 20.33
C LYS A 3 38.14 15.74 19.44
N ASN A 4 39.19 15.27 18.75
CA ASN A 4 39.13 14.06 17.94
C ASN A 4 39.19 12.78 18.79
N MET A 5 39.82 12.81 19.96
CA MET A 5 39.84 11.67 20.88
C MET A 5 38.51 11.46 21.60
N GLY A 6 37.80 12.54 21.95
CA GLY A 6 36.46 12.45 22.54
C GLY A 6 35.43 11.85 21.56
N MET A 7 35.47 12.31 20.30
CA MET A 7 34.57 11.82 19.25
C MET A 7 34.77 10.33 18.94
N MET A 8 36.02 9.85 18.90
CA MET A 8 36.28 8.41 18.72
C MET A 8 35.88 7.55 19.93
N ALA A 9 35.92 8.08 21.15
CA ALA A 9 35.48 7.36 22.35
C ALA A 9 33.94 7.19 22.38
N GLU A 10 33.21 8.24 21.97
CA GLU A 10 31.75 8.21 21.84
C GLU A 10 31.31 7.23 20.74
N GLU A 11 31.95 7.25 19.57
CA GLU A 11 31.67 6.30 18.49
C GLU A 11 31.95 4.85 18.89
N LYS A 12 33.06 4.58 19.59
CA LYS A 12 33.34 3.24 20.09
C LYS A 12 32.29 2.76 21.10
N SER A 13 31.88 3.64 22.02
CA SER A 13 30.84 3.32 22.99
C SER A 13 29.50 2.99 22.33
N TYR A 14 29.16 3.69 21.25
CA TYR A 14 27.94 3.42 20.47
C TYR A 14 27.94 2.02 19.85
N PHE A 15 29.02 1.64 19.15
CA PHE A 15 29.13 0.33 18.51
C PHE A 15 29.19 -0.84 19.50
N THR A 16 29.85 -0.66 20.65
CA THR A 16 29.84 -1.66 21.73
C THR A 16 28.42 -1.84 22.27
N SER A 17 27.68 -0.74 22.51
CA SER A 17 26.28 -0.81 22.95
C SER A 17 25.38 -1.50 21.93
N MET A 18 25.60 -1.27 20.62
CA MET A 18 24.83 -1.91 19.56
C MET A 18 25.04 -3.43 19.55
N VAL A 19 26.27 -3.90 19.80
CA VAL A 19 26.56 -5.34 19.91
C VAL A 19 25.98 -5.94 21.19
N ASP A 20 26.07 -5.23 22.31
CA ASP A 20 25.57 -5.70 23.61
C ASP A 20 24.03 -5.80 23.68
N GLN A 21 23.31 -4.96 22.92
CA GLN A 21 21.84 -4.94 22.90
C GLN A 21 21.22 -6.11 22.11
N GLY A 22 22.04 -6.90 21.42
CA GLY A 22 21.55 -7.91 20.50
C GLY A 22 21.18 -7.25 19.18
N VAL A 23 21.86 -7.66 18.12
CA VAL A 23 21.97 -6.87 16.91
C VAL A 23 20.85 -7.19 15.90
N VAL A 24 20.07 -8.23 16.17
CA VAL A 24 18.90 -8.61 15.38
C VAL A 24 17.71 -7.75 15.79
N ASP A 25 17.15 -7.01 14.84
CA ASP A 25 15.83 -6.40 15.03
C ASP A 25 14.77 -7.50 14.86
N PRO A 26 14.08 -7.91 15.95
CA PRO A 26 13.09 -8.99 15.90
C PRO A 26 11.90 -8.63 15.01
N ASP A 27 11.62 -7.34 14.80
CA ASP A 27 10.52 -6.91 13.95
C ASP A 27 10.75 -7.32 12.50
N TYR A 28 11.97 -7.22 11.97
CA TYR A 28 12.25 -7.65 10.59
C TYR A 28 12.26 -9.16 10.43
N GLU A 29 12.70 -9.92 11.45
CA GLU A 29 12.66 -11.39 11.41
C GLU A 29 11.23 -11.92 11.36
N GLU A 30 10.30 -11.28 12.06
CA GLU A 30 8.89 -11.69 12.07
C GLU A 30 8.13 -11.15 10.85
N LYS A 31 8.28 -9.85 10.54
CA LYS A 31 7.41 -9.17 9.56
C LYS A 31 7.76 -9.46 8.12
N LEU A 32 9.05 -9.52 7.74
CA LEU A 32 9.42 -9.71 6.32
C LEU A 32 8.93 -11.05 5.75
N PRO A 33 9.04 -12.19 6.45
CA PRO A 33 8.47 -13.45 5.97
C PRO A 33 6.94 -13.40 5.81
N LEU A 34 6.24 -12.72 6.72
CA LEU A 34 4.78 -12.55 6.66
C LEU A 34 4.38 -11.71 5.44
N LEU A 35 5.02 -10.56 5.23
CA LEU A 35 4.79 -9.69 4.08
C LEU A 35 5.08 -10.41 2.76
N ARG A 36 6.19 -11.17 2.68
CA ARG A 36 6.50 -11.98 1.50
C ARG A 36 5.43 -13.03 1.21
N SER A 37 4.94 -13.71 2.26
CA SER A 37 3.84 -14.68 2.13
C SER A 37 2.57 -14.00 1.62
N GLU A 38 2.26 -12.83 2.17
CA GLU A 38 1.06 -12.07 1.80
C GLU A 38 1.10 -11.55 0.36
N VAL A 39 2.24 -11.03 -0.10
CA VAL A 39 2.44 -10.63 -1.49
C VAL A 39 2.33 -11.83 -2.42
N THR A 40 2.94 -12.95 -2.06
CA THR A 40 2.88 -14.18 -2.87
C THR A 40 1.45 -14.67 -3.01
N ARG A 41 0.70 -14.73 -1.90
CA ARG A 41 -0.72 -15.09 -1.89
C ARG A 41 -1.54 -14.13 -2.75
N SER A 42 -1.32 -12.82 -2.59
CA SER A 42 -2.06 -11.82 -3.35
C SER A 42 -1.77 -11.88 -4.85
N LEU A 43 -0.53 -12.17 -5.25
CA LEU A 43 -0.17 -12.41 -6.65
C LEU A 43 -0.89 -13.64 -7.22
N GLN A 44 -1.02 -14.72 -6.44
CA GLN A 44 -1.77 -15.92 -6.83
C GLN A 44 -3.26 -15.65 -6.97
N GLU A 45 -3.85 -14.92 -6.02
CA GLU A 45 -5.26 -14.47 -6.09
C GLU A 45 -5.51 -13.64 -7.36
N MET A 46 -4.51 -12.88 -7.81
CA MET A 46 -4.58 -12.02 -8.99
C MET A 46 -4.18 -12.69 -10.31
N GLU A 47 -4.06 -14.02 -10.36
CA GLU A 47 -3.94 -14.76 -11.63
C GLU A 47 -5.24 -14.73 -12.45
N SER A 48 -6.39 -14.49 -11.81
CA SER A 48 -7.69 -14.30 -12.44
C SER A 48 -8.43 -13.15 -11.75
N PRO A 49 -7.97 -11.92 -11.93
CA PRO A 49 -8.39 -10.79 -11.11
C PRO A 49 -9.82 -10.38 -11.42
N THR A 50 -10.59 -10.07 -10.38
CA THR A 50 -11.83 -9.30 -10.53
C THR A 50 -11.50 -7.81 -10.47
N TYR A 51 -12.42 -6.96 -10.95
CA TYR A 51 -12.24 -5.51 -10.79
C TYR A 51 -12.24 -5.11 -9.31
N ASP A 52 -13.06 -5.75 -8.48
CA ASP A 52 -13.13 -5.49 -7.04
C ASP A 52 -11.79 -5.74 -6.35
N ASP A 53 -11.21 -6.92 -6.58
CA ASP A 53 -9.90 -7.28 -6.04
C ASP A 53 -8.79 -6.34 -6.55
N ALA A 54 -8.84 -5.93 -7.82
CA ALA A 54 -7.85 -5.04 -8.40
C ALA A 54 -7.87 -3.64 -7.80
N PHE A 55 -9.06 -3.08 -7.54
CA PHE A 55 -9.17 -1.75 -6.94
C PHE A 55 -8.74 -1.75 -5.47
N VAL A 56 -9.19 -2.75 -4.69
CA VAL A 56 -8.80 -2.90 -3.27
C VAL A 56 -7.29 -3.10 -3.12
N LYS A 57 -6.70 -3.97 -3.95
CA LYS A 57 -5.27 -4.29 -3.84
C LYS A 57 -4.36 -3.21 -4.44
N LEU A 58 -4.88 -2.28 -5.25
CA LEU A 58 -4.08 -1.22 -5.85
C LEU A 58 -3.43 -0.33 -4.79
N ASP A 59 -4.23 0.20 -3.85
CA ASP A 59 -3.72 1.05 -2.76
C ASP A 59 -2.74 0.30 -1.86
N TRP A 60 -3.11 -0.91 -1.45
CA TRP A 60 -2.25 -1.76 -0.64
C TRP A 60 -0.90 -2.04 -1.33
N SER A 61 -0.91 -2.33 -2.64
CA SER A 61 0.32 -2.62 -3.39
C SER A 61 1.24 -1.39 -3.51
N GLU A 62 0.68 -0.18 -3.68
CA GLU A 62 1.43 1.08 -3.68
C GLU A 62 2.06 1.32 -2.30
N SER A 63 1.24 1.29 -1.24
CA SER A 63 1.70 1.52 0.13
C SER A 63 2.76 0.50 0.55
N LEU A 64 2.62 -0.76 0.15
CA LEU A 64 3.56 -1.81 0.47
C LEU A 64 4.88 -1.63 -0.27
N GLU A 65 4.85 -1.28 -1.56
CA GLU A 65 6.07 -1.00 -2.32
C GLU A 65 6.85 0.15 -1.69
N ASP A 66 6.20 1.29 -1.43
CA ASP A 66 6.84 2.48 -0.87
C ASP A 66 7.42 2.19 0.53
N SER A 67 6.63 1.56 1.41
CA SER A 67 7.09 1.21 2.76
C SER A 67 8.26 0.23 2.73
N THR A 68 8.27 -0.70 1.77
CA THR A 68 9.35 -1.69 1.65
C THR A 68 10.62 -1.04 1.08
N LEU A 69 10.50 -0.06 0.17
CA LEU A 69 11.64 0.73 -0.31
C LEU A 69 12.31 1.52 0.83
N ASP A 70 11.53 2.07 1.76
CA ASP A 70 12.08 2.71 2.96
C ASP A 70 12.83 1.71 3.84
N VAL A 71 12.27 0.51 4.05
CA VAL A 71 12.95 -0.58 4.79
C VAL A 71 14.27 -0.98 4.11
N ILE A 72 14.31 -1.09 2.78
CA ILE A 72 15.55 -1.38 2.03
C ILE A 72 16.63 -0.34 2.31
N ASN A 73 16.27 0.94 2.34
CA ASN A 73 17.20 2.03 2.61
C ASN A 73 17.71 2.01 4.06
N ILE A 74 16.83 1.73 5.03
CA ILE A 74 17.19 1.60 6.44
C ILE A 74 18.19 0.44 6.62
N LEU A 75 17.86 -0.75 6.11
CA LEU A 75 18.72 -1.94 6.21
C LEU A 75 20.08 -1.72 5.53
N ALA A 76 20.13 -0.99 4.42
CA ALA A 76 21.38 -0.62 3.76
C ALA A 76 22.24 0.29 4.65
N ALA A 77 21.63 1.32 5.23
CA ALA A 77 22.32 2.27 6.11
C ALA A 77 22.86 1.59 7.38
N ASP A 78 22.05 0.76 8.02
CA ASP A 78 22.44 0.03 9.23
C ASP A 78 23.56 -1.00 8.93
N GLY A 79 23.51 -1.65 7.76
CA GLY A 79 24.57 -2.51 7.26
C GLY A 79 25.89 -1.77 7.05
N ASP A 80 25.85 -0.57 6.45
CA ASP A 80 27.02 0.29 6.28
C ASP A 80 27.59 0.79 7.61
N GLU A 81 26.72 1.11 8.57
CA GLU A 81 27.12 1.47 9.92
C GLU A 81 27.87 0.32 10.62
N CYS A 82 27.36 -0.91 10.50
CA CYS A 82 28.04 -2.10 11.02
C CYS A 82 29.40 -2.33 10.37
N ARG A 83 29.52 -2.15 9.05
CA ARG A 83 30.80 -2.24 8.33
C ARG A 83 31.80 -1.19 8.82
N ARG A 84 31.35 0.05 9.04
CA ARG A 84 32.15 1.15 9.61
C ARG A 84 32.65 0.81 11.01
N GLY A 85 31.77 0.30 11.88
CA GLY A 85 32.14 -0.17 13.21
C GLY A 85 33.17 -1.29 13.15
N ALA A 86 32.97 -2.31 12.31
CA ALA A 86 33.91 -3.41 12.17
C ALA A 86 35.33 -2.95 11.74
N ALA A 87 35.41 -1.92 10.90
CA ALA A 87 36.68 -1.30 10.53
C ALA A 87 37.35 -0.56 11.70
N LEU A 88 36.57 0.16 12.52
CA LEU A 88 37.05 0.84 13.73
C LEU A 88 37.61 -0.14 14.78
N PHE A 89 37.03 -1.34 14.86
CA PHE A 89 37.41 -2.38 15.82
C PHE A 89 38.30 -3.48 15.22
N ALA A 90 38.98 -3.24 14.10
CA ALA A 90 39.80 -4.27 13.44
C ALA A 90 40.89 -4.93 14.33
N GLY A 91 41.30 -4.27 15.43
CA GLY A 91 42.20 -4.84 16.44
C GLY A 91 41.52 -5.63 17.56
N GLU A 92 40.19 -5.57 17.66
CA GLU A 92 39.34 -6.19 18.68
C GLU A 92 38.43 -7.23 18.00
N GLN A 93 39.04 -8.36 17.59
CA GLN A 93 38.42 -9.34 16.68
C GLN A 93 37.00 -9.78 17.06
N PRO A 94 36.66 -10.10 18.33
CA PRO A 94 35.30 -10.53 18.67
C PRO A 94 34.24 -9.47 18.34
N LEU A 95 34.54 -8.19 18.59
CA LEU A 95 33.61 -7.09 18.33
C LEU A 95 33.52 -6.79 16.83
N ALA A 96 34.66 -6.81 16.12
CA ALA A 96 34.67 -6.65 14.66
C ALA A 96 33.91 -7.78 13.94
N ASP A 97 34.05 -9.02 14.40
CA ASP A 97 33.36 -10.17 13.81
C ASP A 97 31.84 -10.13 14.08
N ALA A 98 31.42 -9.71 15.28
CA ALA A 98 30.01 -9.49 15.59
C ALA A 98 29.39 -8.45 14.65
N LEU A 99 30.06 -7.32 14.44
CA LEU A 99 29.60 -6.26 13.54
C LEU A 99 29.57 -6.70 12.06
N ARG A 100 30.54 -7.51 11.61
CA ARG A 100 30.51 -8.10 10.26
C ARG A 100 29.35 -9.09 10.10
N GLY A 101 29.12 -9.93 11.12
CA GLY A 101 27.99 -10.85 11.15
C GLY A 101 26.66 -10.10 11.05
N GLN A 102 26.55 -8.96 11.73
CA GLN A 102 25.37 -8.13 11.62
C GLN A 102 25.22 -7.50 10.24
N ALA A 103 26.28 -6.92 9.68
CA ALA A 103 26.22 -6.34 8.34
C ALA A 103 25.72 -7.37 7.32
N ALA A 104 26.19 -8.62 7.43
CA ALA A 104 25.72 -9.72 6.58
C ALA A 104 24.24 -10.07 6.83
N TRP A 105 23.74 -9.98 8.08
CA TRP A 105 22.32 -10.15 8.39
C TRP A 105 21.47 -9.04 7.77
N TYR A 106 21.87 -7.77 7.89
CA TYR A 106 21.19 -6.65 7.26
C TYR A 106 21.15 -6.79 5.74
N ASP A 107 22.26 -7.18 5.11
CA ASP A 107 22.32 -7.43 3.67
C ASP A 107 21.33 -8.53 3.24
N ALA A 108 21.18 -9.60 4.04
CA ALA A 108 20.23 -10.68 3.77
C ALA A 108 18.77 -10.22 3.90
N ARG A 109 18.41 -9.46 4.95
CA ARG A 109 17.05 -8.90 5.10
C ARG A 109 16.74 -7.87 4.02
N ARG A 110 17.75 -7.09 3.59
CA ARG A 110 17.61 -6.13 2.50
C ARG A 110 17.25 -6.83 1.20
N ALA A 111 17.90 -7.95 0.88
CA ALA A 111 17.56 -8.76 -0.29
C ALA A 111 16.13 -9.31 -0.22
N GLU A 112 15.66 -9.75 0.95
CA GLU A 112 14.26 -10.18 1.14
C GLU A 112 13.26 -9.01 0.95
N ALA A 113 13.59 -7.83 1.46
CA ALA A 113 12.78 -6.64 1.24
C ALA A 113 12.74 -6.23 -0.24
N GLU A 114 13.85 -6.34 -0.98
CA GLU A 114 13.90 -6.13 -2.43
C GLU A 114 12.95 -7.08 -3.19
N GLU A 115 12.87 -8.35 -2.78
CA GLU A 115 11.91 -9.31 -3.34
C GLU A 115 10.45 -8.91 -3.07
N ILE A 116 10.15 -8.43 -1.86
CA ILE A 116 8.81 -7.96 -1.47
C ILE A 116 8.42 -6.73 -2.29
N ALA A 117 9.30 -5.72 -2.37
CA ALA A 117 9.04 -4.50 -3.15
C ALA A 117 8.81 -4.82 -4.64
N SER A 118 9.62 -5.73 -5.20
CA SER A 118 9.42 -6.22 -6.57
C SER A 118 8.08 -6.97 -6.74
N GLY A 119 7.69 -7.77 -5.75
CA GLY A 119 6.38 -8.43 -5.72
C GLY A 119 5.22 -7.45 -5.64
N ALA A 120 5.30 -6.44 -4.77
CA ALA A 120 4.32 -5.37 -4.65
C ALA A 120 4.18 -4.57 -5.95
N ARG A 121 5.31 -4.21 -6.59
CA ARG A 121 5.30 -3.55 -7.91
C ARG A 121 4.60 -4.39 -8.98
N ARG A 122 4.89 -5.71 -9.03
CA ARG A 122 4.21 -6.61 -9.97
C ARG A 122 2.71 -6.68 -9.70
N LEU A 123 2.31 -6.76 -8.44
CA LEU A 123 0.90 -6.74 -8.06
C LEU A 123 0.23 -5.44 -8.48
N ARG A 124 0.87 -4.29 -8.23
CA ARG A 124 0.41 -2.97 -8.67
C ARG A 124 0.21 -2.92 -10.18
N HIS A 125 1.17 -3.45 -10.94
CA HIS A 125 1.08 -3.53 -12.39
C HIS A 125 -0.10 -4.38 -12.85
N THR A 126 -0.32 -5.55 -12.23
CA THR A 126 -1.48 -6.39 -12.51
C THR A 126 -2.79 -5.67 -12.19
N CYS A 127 -2.88 -5.00 -11.04
CA CYS A 127 -4.06 -4.22 -10.64
C CYS A 127 -4.34 -3.11 -11.65
N LEU A 128 -3.35 -2.28 -11.98
CA LEU A 128 -3.47 -1.23 -13.00
C LEU A 128 -3.90 -1.81 -14.36
N GLY A 129 -3.36 -2.97 -14.72
CA GLY A 129 -3.73 -3.74 -15.92
C GLY A 129 -5.23 -3.99 -15.99
N THR A 130 -5.75 -4.57 -14.91
CA THR A 130 -7.17 -4.86 -14.75
C THR A 130 -8.02 -3.60 -14.73
N VAL A 131 -7.62 -2.56 -13.99
CA VAL A 131 -8.39 -1.30 -13.92
C VAL A 131 -8.43 -0.57 -15.28
N ALA A 132 -7.37 -0.65 -16.08
CA ALA A 132 -7.34 -0.02 -17.39
C ALA A 132 -8.45 -0.56 -18.31
N THR A 133 -8.76 -1.86 -18.21
CA THR A 133 -9.76 -2.52 -19.07
C THR A 133 -11.19 -2.44 -18.52
N ALA A 134 -11.39 -2.00 -17.28
CA ALA A 134 -12.72 -1.88 -16.67
C ALA A 134 -13.67 -1.03 -17.53
N GLU A 135 -14.94 -1.34 -17.68
CA GLU A 135 -15.87 -0.42 -18.33
C GLU A 135 -16.35 0.66 -17.34
N THR A 136 -16.99 1.71 -17.83
CA THR A 136 -17.55 2.75 -16.93
C THR A 136 -18.56 2.15 -15.94
N GLU A 137 -19.34 1.16 -16.36
CA GLU A 137 -20.30 0.47 -15.49
C GLU A 137 -19.59 -0.33 -14.39
N ASP A 138 -18.43 -0.93 -14.68
CA ASP A 138 -17.63 -1.64 -13.67
C ASP A 138 -17.16 -0.66 -12.58
N ILE A 139 -16.65 0.52 -12.98
CA ILE A 139 -16.23 1.58 -12.04
C ILE A 139 -17.40 2.07 -11.19
N VAL A 140 -18.58 2.21 -11.79
CA VAL A 140 -19.79 2.61 -11.05
C VAL A 140 -20.23 1.52 -10.07
N CYS A 141 -20.14 0.24 -10.44
CA CYS A 141 -20.45 -0.86 -9.53
C CYS A 141 -19.45 -0.94 -8.37
N LEU A 142 -18.17 -0.68 -8.61
CA LEU A 142 -17.16 -0.59 -7.56
C LEU A 142 -17.41 0.58 -6.61
N GLY A 143 -17.66 1.78 -7.17
CA GLY A 143 -18.06 2.92 -6.37
C GLY A 143 -19.30 2.61 -5.52
N ALA A 144 -20.27 1.87 -6.05
CA ALA A 144 -21.45 1.46 -5.32
C ALA A 144 -21.14 0.54 -4.12
N VAL A 145 -20.19 -0.39 -4.26
CA VAL A 145 -19.72 -1.27 -3.17
C VAL A 145 -19.04 -0.43 -2.09
N ASP A 146 -18.00 0.31 -2.47
CA ASP A 146 -17.20 1.12 -1.55
C ASP A 146 -18.05 2.18 -0.84
N TYR A 147 -19.03 2.76 -1.54
CA TYR A 147 -19.91 3.76 -0.97
C TYR A 147 -20.79 3.19 0.15
N ILE A 148 -21.32 1.97 -0.03
CA ILE A 148 -22.11 1.31 1.03
C ILE A 148 -21.23 1.02 2.24
N GLU A 149 -20.02 0.50 2.03
CA GLU A 149 -19.09 0.26 3.12
C GLU A 149 -18.70 1.55 3.85
N HIS A 150 -18.42 2.62 3.10
CA HIS A 150 -18.12 3.94 3.65
C HIS A 150 -19.29 4.46 4.49
N LEU A 151 -20.52 4.37 3.98
CA LEU A 151 -21.72 4.75 4.74
C LEU A 151 -21.86 3.94 6.02
N PHE A 152 -21.64 2.62 5.99
CA PHE A 152 -21.71 1.80 7.20
C PHE A 152 -20.63 2.13 8.22
N LYS A 153 -19.41 2.50 7.79
CA LYS A 153 -18.34 2.97 8.69
C LYS A 153 -18.70 4.31 9.36
N GLU A 154 -19.39 5.18 8.63
CA GLU A 154 -19.76 6.52 9.07
C GLU A 154 -21.05 6.58 9.89
N MET A 155 -21.88 5.55 9.80
CA MET A 155 -23.10 5.45 10.57
C MET A 155 -22.78 5.01 12.02
N PRO A 156 -23.40 5.63 13.04
CA PRO A 156 -23.42 5.03 14.37
C PRO A 156 -24.01 3.62 14.27
N HIS A 157 -23.68 2.70 15.19
CA HIS A 157 -24.37 1.41 15.29
C HIS A 157 -25.83 1.64 15.76
N VAL A 158 -26.70 2.14 14.89
CA VAL A 158 -28.08 2.57 15.20
C VAL A 158 -29.15 1.54 14.83
N ALA A 159 -28.82 0.50 14.07
CA ALA A 159 -29.81 -0.43 13.54
C ALA A 159 -29.60 -1.87 14.05
N SER A 160 -30.71 -2.49 14.45
CA SER A 160 -30.72 -3.78 15.17
C SER A 160 -30.71 -4.98 14.21
N SER A 161 -30.82 -4.73 12.90
CA SER A 161 -30.86 -5.76 11.85
C SER A 161 -30.28 -5.25 10.50
N PRO A 162 -29.81 -6.15 9.61
CA PRO A 162 -29.29 -5.78 8.29
C PRO A 162 -30.26 -4.98 7.40
N PRO A 163 -31.58 -5.27 7.34
CA PRO A 163 -32.51 -4.47 6.55
C PRO A 163 -32.66 -3.03 7.05
N GLU A 164 -32.65 -2.82 8.36
CA GLU A 164 -32.69 -1.48 8.97
C GLU A 164 -31.39 -0.70 8.68
N GLN A 165 -30.24 -1.37 8.74
CA GLN A 165 -28.94 -0.77 8.38
C GLN A 165 -28.94 -0.31 6.92
N MET A 166 -29.41 -1.14 6.00
CA MET A 166 -29.49 -0.81 4.57
C MET A 166 -30.50 0.32 4.31
N ALA A 167 -31.65 0.34 4.99
CA ALA A 167 -32.62 1.42 4.88
C ALA A 167 -32.03 2.77 5.36
N ALA A 168 -31.27 2.75 6.45
CA ALA A 168 -30.61 3.93 6.98
C ALA A 168 -29.43 4.40 6.09
N ALA A 169 -28.63 3.48 5.54
CA ALA A 169 -27.59 3.81 4.57
C ALA A 169 -28.19 4.50 3.32
N ARG A 170 -29.33 4.00 2.81
CA ARG A 170 -30.06 4.66 1.71
C ARG A 170 -30.55 6.05 2.08
N ALA A 171 -31.13 6.22 3.27
CA ALA A 171 -31.57 7.53 3.73
C ALA A 171 -30.40 8.53 3.80
N GLN A 172 -29.22 8.07 4.21
CA GLN A 172 -28.00 8.88 4.26
C GLN A 172 -27.43 9.17 2.87
N ALA A 173 -27.45 8.19 1.96
CA ALA A 173 -27.08 8.38 0.55
C ALA A 173 -27.93 9.48 -0.10
N HIS A 174 -29.26 9.41 0.07
CA HIS A 174 -30.18 10.42 -0.42
C HIS A 174 -30.02 11.79 0.23
N ALA A 175 -29.57 11.84 1.49
CA ALA A 175 -29.32 13.09 2.19
C ALA A 175 -28.11 13.87 1.65
N GLN A 176 -27.23 13.22 0.87
CA GLN A 176 -26.07 13.84 0.20
C GLN A 176 -25.23 14.68 1.19
N GLY A 177 -25.02 14.14 2.38
CA GLY A 177 -24.34 14.81 3.49
C GLY A 177 -22.81 14.69 3.46
N PRO A 178 -22.12 15.12 4.53
CA PRO A 178 -20.65 15.12 4.61
C PRO A 178 -19.97 13.76 4.37
N ALA A 179 -20.67 12.64 4.57
CA ALA A 179 -20.17 11.30 4.23
C ALA A 179 -20.11 11.07 2.71
N ALA A 180 -21.08 11.56 1.94
CA ALA A 180 -21.06 11.46 0.47
C ALA A 180 -19.91 12.29 -0.12
N THR A 181 -19.66 13.48 0.44
CA THR A 181 -18.54 14.33 0.02
C THR A 181 -17.19 13.65 0.26
N ARG A 182 -16.96 13.14 1.48
CA ARG A 182 -15.70 12.44 1.81
C ARG A 182 -15.49 11.19 0.95
N PHE A 183 -16.55 10.40 0.72
CA PHE A 183 -16.46 9.27 -0.20
C PHE A 183 -16.00 9.70 -1.59
N VAL A 184 -16.58 10.75 -2.19
CA VAL A 184 -16.18 11.18 -3.53
C VAL A 184 -14.74 11.72 -3.56
N GLU A 185 -14.29 12.38 -2.49
CA GLU A 185 -12.89 12.81 -2.33
C GLU A 185 -11.95 11.60 -2.27
N GLU A 186 -12.26 10.58 -1.47
CA GLU A 186 -11.51 9.32 -1.37
C GLU A 186 -11.52 8.57 -2.71
N PHE A 187 -12.67 8.45 -3.36
CA PHE A 187 -12.82 7.75 -4.64
C PHE A 187 -12.07 8.47 -5.78
N ALA A 188 -11.97 9.79 -5.73
CA ALA A 188 -11.19 10.57 -6.69
C ALA A 188 -9.68 10.29 -6.60
N GLU A 189 -9.17 9.74 -5.49
CA GLU A 189 -7.77 9.34 -5.37
C GLU A 189 -7.39 8.25 -6.38
N ILE A 190 -8.35 7.40 -6.78
CA ILE A 190 -8.15 6.38 -7.82
C ILE A 190 -7.68 7.03 -9.12
N ALA A 191 -8.28 8.15 -9.53
CA ALA A 191 -7.84 8.87 -10.72
C ALA A 191 -6.37 9.34 -10.58
N GLY A 192 -5.97 9.76 -9.38
CA GLY A 192 -4.58 10.08 -9.04
C GLY A 192 -3.65 8.89 -9.24
N ARG A 193 -4.00 7.72 -8.67
CA ARG A 193 -3.25 6.46 -8.82
C ARG A 193 -3.08 6.06 -10.28
N LEU A 194 -4.16 6.13 -11.07
CA LEU A 194 -4.14 5.80 -12.50
C LEU A 194 -3.24 6.72 -13.32
N ARG A 195 -3.22 8.04 -13.02
CA ARG A 195 -2.31 8.98 -13.69
C ARG A 195 -0.85 8.72 -13.33
N ARG A 196 -0.54 8.37 -12.08
CA ARG A 196 0.82 7.96 -11.68
C ARG A 196 1.25 6.70 -12.41
N GLY A 197 0.38 5.68 -12.44
CA GLY A 197 0.61 4.48 -13.25
C GLY A 197 0.88 4.82 -14.72
N ALA A 198 0.05 5.68 -15.34
CA ALA A 198 0.27 6.11 -16.71
C ALA A 198 1.64 6.78 -16.93
N ALA A 199 2.12 7.56 -15.96
CA ALA A 199 3.44 8.19 -16.02
C ALA A 199 4.56 7.15 -15.94
N ASP A 200 4.44 6.14 -15.07
CA ASP A 200 5.41 5.05 -14.92
C ASP A 200 5.56 4.23 -16.22
N PHE A 201 4.47 4.02 -16.96
CA PHE A 201 4.48 3.25 -18.21
C PHE A 201 4.68 4.08 -19.49
N GLY A 202 4.65 5.41 -19.42
CA GLY A 202 4.65 6.28 -20.59
C GLY A 202 5.87 6.14 -21.52
N GLY A 203 6.97 5.59 -21.01
CA GLY A 203 8.17 5.26 -21.79
C GLY A 203 8.18 3.86 -22.40
N GLU A 204 7.41 2.92 -21.86
CA GLU A 204 7.48 1.48 -22.17
C GLU A 204 6.27 0.97 -22.96
N ASP A 205 5.05 1.38 -22.57
CA ASP A 205 3.80 1.01 -23.23
C ASP A 205 2.85 2.21 -23.31
N GLN A 206 2.95 2.94 -24.42
CA GLN A 206 2.13 4.12 -24.68
C GLN A 206 0.63 3.78 -24.79
N GLY A 207 0.29 2.57 -25.23
CA GLY A 207 -1.10 2.13 -25.33
C GLY A 207 -1.71 1.94 -23.95
N PHE A 208 -0.98 1.26 -23.07
CA PHE A 208 -1.38 1.06 -21.69
C PHE A 208 -1.44 2.37 -20.90
N ALA A 209 -0.41 3.23 -21.00
CA ALA A 209 -0.41 4.54 -20.37
C ALA A 209 -1.60 5.42 -20.82
N ARG A 210 -1.97 5.34 -22.10
CA ARG A 210 -3.15 6.03 -22.62
C ARG A 210 -4.44 5.47 -22.03
N ALA A 211 -4.60 4.14 -21.96
CA ALA A 211 -5.77 3.52 -21.36
C ALA A 211 -5.95 3.92 -19.88
N LEU A 212 -4.87 3.96 -19.11
CA LEU A 212 -4.88 4.46 -17.72
C LEU A 212 -5.29 5.93 -17.64
N THR A 213 -4.80 6.77 -18.56
CA THR A 213 -5.17 8.19 -18.63
C THR A 213 -6.65 8.39 -18.96
N GLU A 214 -7.17 7.64 -19.94
CA GLU A 214 -8.60 7.65 -20.30
C GLU A 214 -9.47 7.16 -19.14
N ARG A 215 -9.01 6.14 -18.41
CA ARG A 215 -9.69 5.64 -17.21
C ARG A 215 -9.71 6.66 -16.08
N ALA A 216 -8.58 7.33 -15.82
CA ALA A 216 -8.51 8.41 -14.83
C ALA A 216 -9.50 9.54 -15.16
N ALA A 217 -9.58 9.96 -16.43
CA ALA A 217 -10.52 10.97 -16.87
C ALA A 217 -11.99 10.52 -16.70
N THR A 218 -12.26 9.22 -16.86
CA THR A 218 -13.60 8.65 -16.59
C THR A 218 -13.96 8.76 -15.11
N VAL A 219 -13.02 8.42 -14.21
CA VAL A 219 -13.22 8.57 -12.76
C VAL A 219 -13.43 10.04 -12.39
N ASP A 220 -12.62 10.97 -12.91
CA ASP A 220 -12.81 12.41 -12.69
C ASP A 220 -14.19 12.89 -13.14
N ALA A 221 -14.65 12.44 -14.31
CA ALA A 221 -15.96 12.82 -14.84
C ALA A 221 -17.11 12.28 -14.00
N LEU A 222 -16.95 11.12 -13.35
CA LEU A 222 -17.91 10.62 -12.37
C LEU A 222 -17.88 11.49 -11.10
N CYS A 223 -16.70 11.74 -10.54
CA CYS A 223 -16.55 12.51 -9.30
C CYS A 223 -16.89 14.01 -9.44
N ALA A 224 -16.88 14.57 -10.66
CA ALA A 224 -17.19 15.98 -10.91
C ALA A 224 -18.64 16.37 -10.53
N ASP A 225 -19.57 15.41 -10.59
CA ASP A 225 -20.94 15.59 -10.12
C ASP A 225 -21.29 14.46 -9.14
N MET A 226 -21.00 14.70 -7.85
CA MET A 226 -21.28 13.78 -6.75
C MET A 226 -22.72 13.27 -6.79
N ARG A 227 -23.70 14.13 -7.06
CA ARG A 227 -25.10 13.73 -7.06
C ARG A 227 -25.39 12.78 -8.20
N ALA A 228 -24.96 13.13 -9.41
CA ALA A 228 -25.14 12.25 -10.57
C ALA A 228 -24.38 10.93 -10.41
N PHE A 229 -23.24 10.92 -9.72
CA PHE A 229 -22.50 9.71 -9.45
C PHE A 229 -23.21 8.79 -8.45
N VAL A 230 -23.68 9.34 -7.33
CA VAL A 230 -24.49 8.58 -6.36
C VAL A 230 -25.76 8.04 -7.00
N ASP A 231 -26.46 8.84 -7.79
CA ASP A 231 -27.66 8.40 -8.51
C ASP A 231 -27.35 7.23 -9.48
N LYS A 232 -26.18 7.27 -10.16
CA LYS A 232 -25.70 6.15 -10.99
C LYS A 232 -25.41 4.91 -10.15
N MET A 233 -24.70 5.05 -9.03
CA MET A 233 -24.38 3.95 -8.12
C MET A 233 -25.65 3.27 -7.59
N GLU A 234 -26.66 4.03 -7.18
CA GLU A 234 -27.95 3.50 -6.72
C GLU A 234 -28.74 2.77 -7.81
N SER A 235 -28.54 3.16 -9.08
CA SER A 235 -29.16 2.52 -10.24
C SER A 235 -28.42 1.29 -10.77
N SER A 236 -27.17 1.09 -10.33
CA SER A 236 -26.29 0.00 -10.78
C SER A 236 -26.90 -1.39 -10.49
N ALA A 237 -26.46 -2.39 -11.25
CA ALA A 237 -26.90 -3.77 -11.03
C ALA A 237 -26.56 -4.26 -9.61
N TYR A 238 -25.41 -3.84 -9.07
CA TYR A 238 -24.95 -4.21 -7.74
C TYR A 238 -25.86 -3.68 -6.62
N TRP A 239 -26.18 -2.39 -6.66
CA TRP A 239 -27.09 -1.79 -5.67
C TRP A 239 -28.51 -2.37 -5.74
N ARG A 240 -28.96 -2.70 -6.97
CA ARG A 240 -30.23 -3.42 -7.18
C ARG A 240 -30.18 -4.85 -6.65
N MET A 241 -29.07 -5.57 -6.77
CA MET A 241 -28.90 -6.90 -6.19
C MET A 241 -28.99 -6.83 -4.66
N LEU A 242 -28.31 -5.89 -4.01
CA LEU A 242 -28.40 -5.67 -2.57
C LEU A 242 -29.82 -5.27 -2.11
N LYS A 243 -30.62 -4.66 -2.98
CA LYS A 243 -32.05 -4.40 -2.75
C LYS A 243 -32.91 -5.65 -2.69
N HIS A 244 -32.50 -6.73 -3.36
CA HIS A 244 -33.27 -7.98 -3.44
C HIS A 244 -32.79 -9.07 -2.48
N LEU A 245 -31.59 -8.92 -1.90
CA LEU A 245 -31.03 -9.83 -0.89
C LEU A 245 -31.45 -9.47 0.55
N ASN A 246 -32.16 -8.35 0.74
CA ASN A 246 -32.71 -7.85 2.01
C ASN A 246 -34.19 -7.52 1.87
#